data_AF-A0AAE1KMF0-F1
#
_entry.id   AF-A0AAE1KMF0-F1
#
_cell.length_a   1.000
_cell.length_b   1.000
_cell.length_c   1.000
_cell.angle_alpha   90.00
_cell.angle_beta   90.00
_cell.angle_gamma   90.00
#
_symmetry.space_group_name_H-M   'P 1'
#
loop_
_entity.id
_entity.type
_entity.pdbx_description
1 polymer ?
#
loop_
_entity_poly.entity_id
_entity_poly.type
_entity_poly.pdbx_seq_one_letter_code
_entity_poly.pdbx_strand_id
1 'polypeptide(L)'
;MSKFDSPSAVAESTMEDSSGPCQNLPGKARRRSSPTTTIVSTTTTGDSDGEVEAAEQGDPKAWAAFNQSFQQVQSVLDRNRLLIQQVNENHQSRIPDNMAKNVSLIQELNGNISKVVSLYSDLNSNFSTMCQQHADNHNERQEK
;
A
#
# COMPACT_ATOMS: atom_id res chain seq x y z
N MET A 1 -26.42 72.66 37.32
CA MET A 1 -24.97 72.45 37.46
C MET A 1 -24.65 71.00 37.11
N SER A 2 -24.20 70.73 35.89
CA SER A 2 -22.77 70.52 35.51
C SER A 2 -22.46 69.00 35.49
N LYS A 3 -22.67 68.30 34.37
CA LYS A 3 -21.66 67.95 33.33
C LYS A 3 -20.38 67.35 33.92
N PHE A 4 -20.06 66.11 33.54
CA PHE A 4 -18.84 65.77 32.77
C PHE A 4 -18.99 64.36 32.16
N ASP A 5 -19.06 64.34 30.83
CA ASP A 5 -18.70 63.20 29.98
C ASP A 5 -17.22 62.84 30.16
N SER A 6 -16.86 61.60 29.76
CA SER A 6 -15.68 61.20 28.94
C SER A 6 -15.09 59.81 29.39
N PRO A 7 -14.16 59.17 28.65
CA PRO A 7 -14.45 58.02 27.78
C PRO A 7 -13.43 56.86 27.98
N SER A 8 -13.55 55.72 27.26
CA SER A 8 -12.44 54.81 26.85
C SER A 8 -13.02 53.45 26.40
N ALA A 9 -12.51 52.68 25.45
CA ALA A 9 -11.65 52.86 24.28
C ALA A 9 -11.84 51.58 23.45
N VAL A 10 -11.74 51.73 22.13
CA VAL A 10 -11.88 50.66 21.14
C VAL A 10 -10.62 49.79 21.21
N ALA A 11 -10.76 48.49 21.52
CA ALA A 11 -9.66 47.55 21.38
C ALA A 11 -9.67 47.00 19.95
N GLU A 12 -8.86 47.63 19.11
CA GLU A 12 -8.44 47.14 17.80
C GLU A 12 -7.52 45.94 18.02
N SER A 13 -7.94 44.73 17.61
CA SER A 13 -7.09 43.54 17.68
C SER A 13 -6.33 43.39 16.36
N THR A 14 -5.14 43.97 16.33
CA THR A 14 -4.07 43.64 15.38
C THR A 14 -3.52 42.26 15.76
N MET A 15 -3.71 41.26 14.89
CA MET A 15 -2.93 40.03 14.94
C MET A 15 -1.69 40.21 14.05
N GLU A 16 -0.53 40.24 14.69
CA GLU A 16 0.78 40.36 14.04
C GLU A 16 1.17 39.06 13.31
N ASP A 17 1.61 39.22 12.07
CA ASP A 17 2.26 38.22 11.23
C ASP A 17 3.63 37.85 11.83
N SER A 18 3.76 36.62 12.32
CA SER A 18 5.05 36.07 12.79
C SER A 18 5.70 35.24 11.70
N SER A 19 6.30 35.93 10.72
CA SER A 19 7.27 35.37 9.79
C SER A 19 8.63 35.22 10.48
N GLY A 20 8.94 34.03 10.99
CA GLY A 20 10.26 33.68 11.55
C GLY A 20 11.23 33.13 10.50
N PRO A 21 12.53 33.51 10.49
CA PRO A 21 13.51 33.03 9.52
C PRO A 21 14.27 31.77 10.03
N CYS A 22 14.20 30.66 9.29
CA CYS A 22 15.08 29.51 9.51
C CYS A 22 16.38 29.67 8.71
N GLN A 23 17.50 29.69 9.43
CA GLN A 23 18.85 29.76 8.92
C GLN A 23 19.43 28.38 8.56
N ASN A 24 20.34 28.42 7.59
CA ASN A 24 21.03 27.36 6.84
C ASN A 24 21.59 26.14 7.62
N LEU A 25 21.52 24.96 6.98
CA LEU A 25 22.45 23.83 7.16
C LEU A 25 22.94 23.32 5.78
N PRO A 26 24.23 22.96 5.62
CA PRO A 26 24.81 22.58 4.34
C PRO A 26 24.50 21.11 4.00
N GLY A 27 23.70 20.91 2.95
CA GLY A 27 23.38 19.59 2.40
C GLY A 27 24.58 18.96 1.68
N LYS A 28 25.19 17.96 2.32
CA LYS A 28 26.11 17.00 1.69
C LYS A 28 25.31 16.03 0.82
N ALA A 29 25.82 15.80 -0.39
CA ALA A 29 25.25 14.99 -1.45
C ALA A 29 24.71 13.62 -1.00
N ARG A 30 23.55 13.21 -1.55
CA ARG A 30 23.23 11.78 -1.68
C ARG A 30 22.57 11.48 -3.02
N ARG A 31 23.12 10.44 -3.65
CA ARG A 31 22.99 10.06 -5.05
C ARG A 31 21.59 9.59 -5.38
N ARG A 32 21.09 10.01 -6.56
CA ARG A 32 20.03 9.33 -7.31
C ARG A 32 20.45 7.88 -7.53
N SER A 33 19.63 6.93 -7.08
CA SER A 33 19.69 5.53 -7.49
C SER A 33 18.42 5.24 -8.29
N SER A 34 18.61 4.72 -9.50
CA SER A 34 17.58 4.20 -10.40
C SER A 34 16.84 3.01 -9.76
N PRO A 35 15.63 2.65 -10.25
CA PRO A 35 14.92 1.47 -9.75
C PRO A 35 15.64 0.21 -10.23
N THR A 36 16.37 -0.45 -9.33
CA THR A 36 16.83 -1.82 -9.55
C THR A 36 15.71 -2.75 -9.09
N THR A 37 15.15 -3.50 -10.03
CA THR A 37 14.33 -4.69 -9.75
C THR A 37 15.18 -5.68 -8.97
N THR A 38 15.04 -5.68 -7.64
CA THR A 38 15.67 -6.68 -6.78
C THR A 38 14.82 -7.94 -6.84
N ILE A 39 15.20 -8.87 -7.71
CA ILE A 39 14.88 -10.28 -7.53
C ILE A 39 15.67 -10.72 -6.30
N VAL A 40 14.97 -11.02 -5.20
CA VAL A 40 15.59 -11.64 -4.02
C VAL A 40 15.76 -13.12 -4.33
N SER A 41 16.94 -13.51 -4.81
CA SER A 41 17.40 -14.90 -4.71
C SER A 41 18.05 -15.06 -3.34
N THR A 42 17.38 -15.73 -2.41
CA THR A 42 18.00 -16.19 -1.16
C THR A 42 19.03 -17.26 -1.49
N THR A 43 20.31 -16.90 -1.53
CA THR A 43 21.43 -17.86 -1.42
C THR A 43 21.93 -17.81 0.02
N THR A 44 21.55 -18.79 0.82
CA THR A 44 22.19 -19.04 2.12
C THR A 44 23.57 -19.61 1.85
N THR A 45 24.60 -18.78 1.95
CA THR A 45 25.98 -19.25 2.04
C THR A 45 26.18 -19.90 3.40
N GLY A 46 26.03 -21.22 3.45
CA GLY A 46 26.41 -22.09 4.55
C GLY A 46 27.16 -23.27 3.96
N ASP A 47 28.47 -23.29 4.18
CA ASP A 47 29.39 -24.36 3.86
C ASP A 47 28.92 -25.67 4.53
N SER A 48 28.40 -26.60 3.74
CA SER A 48 28.07 -27.97 4.14
C SER A 48 27.95 -28.80 2.87
N ASP A 49 28.89 -29.74 2.69
CA ASP A 49 28.91 -30.77 1.64
C ASP A 49 27.73 -31.75 1.80
N GLY A 50 26.52 -31.26 1.61
CA GLY A 50 25.28 -32.01 1.51
C GLY A 50 24.75 -31.86 0.09
N GLU A 51 24.66 -33.00 -0.59
CA GLU A 51 23.94 -33.24 -1.83
C GLU A 51 22.78 -32.23 -2.03
N VAL A 52 22.94 -31.36 -3.02
CA VAL A 52 21.90 -30.44 -3.45
C VAL A 52 20.86 -31.30 -4.15
N GLU A 53 19.97 -31.94 -3.37
CA GLU A 53 18.69 -32.42 -3.86
C GLU A 53 18.08 -31.24 -4.62
N ALA A 54 18.07 -31.37 -5.94
CA ALA A 54 17.64 -30.33 -6.85
C ALA A 54 16.29 -29.85 -6.34
N ALA A 55 16.24 -28.61 -5.83
CA ALA A 55 15.00 -27.98 -5.41
C ALA A 55 14.01 -28.20 -6.55
N GLU A 56 13.09 -29.14 -6.33
CA GLU A 56 12.12 -29.60 -7.32
C GLU A 56 11.33 -28.34 -7.62
N GLN A 57 11.67 -27.69 -8.74
CA GLN A 57 11.14 -26.39 -9.12
C GLN A 57 9.65 -26.58 -9.27
N GLY A 58 8.91 -26.13 -8.26
CA GLY A 58 7.46 -26.30 -8.20
C GLY A 58 6.83 -25.90 -9.52
N ASP A 59 5.74 -26.60 -9.89
CA ASP A 59 5.11 -26.53 -11.20
C ASP A 59 5.14 -25.09 -11.78
N PRO A 60 5.90 -24.83 -12.87
CA PRO A 60 6.01 -23.50 -13.47
C PRO A 60 4.64 -22.87 -13.80
N LYS A 61 3.64 -23.72 -14.10
CA LYS A 61 2.27 -23.28 -14.37
C LYS A 61 1.58 -22.79 -13.10
N ALA A 62 1.80 -23.44 -11.96
CA ALA A 62 1.32 -23.00 -10.66
C ALA A 62 1.90 -21.64 -10.27
N TRP A 63 3.21 -21.46 -10.48
CA TRP A 63 3.88 -20.19 -10.22
C TRP A 63 3.35 -19.07 -11.12
N ALA A 64 3.06 -19.36 -12.39
CA ALA A 64 2.44 -18.40 -13.30
C ALA A 64 1.04 -17.96 -12.82
N ALA A 65 0.20 -18.90 -12.40
CA ALA A 65 -1.13 -18.61 -11.87
C ALA A 65 -1.09 -17.80 -10.56
N PHE A 66 -0.13 -18.12 -9.67
CA PHE A 66 0.15 -17.35 -8.46
C PHE A 66 0.51 -15.89 -8.81
N ASN A 67 1.48 -15.70 -9.69
CA ASN A 67 1.96 -14.37 -10.09
C ASN A 67 0.84 -13.55 -10.74
N GLN A 68 0.00 -14.17 -11.58
CA GLN A 68 -1.16 -13.51 -12.17
C GLN A 68 -2.18 -13.06 -11.11
N SER A 69 -2.49 -13.92 -10.15
CA SER A 69 -3.43 -13.62 -9.07
C SER A 69 -2.89 -12.50 -8.18
N PHE A 70 -1.59 -12.52 -7.89
CA PHE A 70 -0.92 -11.46 -7.14
C PHE A 70 -0.97 -10.11 -7.86
N GLN A 71 -0.70 -10.08 -9.18
CA GLN A 71 -0.84 -8.86 -9.99
C GLN A 71 -2.27 -8.31 -9.98
N GLN A 72 -3.27 -9.20 -9.98
CA GLN A 72 -4.67 -8.76 -9.86
C GLN A 72 -4.93 -8.11 -8.51
N VAL A 73 -4.47 -8.70 -7.40
CA VAL A 73 -4.59 -8.09 -6.07
C VAL A 73 -3.93 -6.71 -6.05
N GLN A 74 -2.71 -6.59 -6.58
CA GLN A 74 -2.01 -5.31 -6.66
C GLN A 74 -2.82 -4.26 -7.43
N SER A 75 -3.37 -4.61 -8.59
CA SER A 75 -4.17 -3.69 -9.40
C SER A 75 -5.41 -3.17 -8.65
N VAL A 76 -6.06 -4.01 -7.84
CA VAL A 76 -7.23 -3.63 -7.04
C VAL A 76 -6.83 -2.72 -5.88
N LEU A 77 -5.68 -2.99 -5.22
CA LEU A 77 -5.17 -2.15 -4.16
C LEU A 77 -4.70 -0.78 -4.66
N ASP A 78 -4.07 -0.73 -5.84
CA ASP A 78 -3.71 0.52 -6.50
C ASP A 78 -4.95 1.35 -6.82
N ARG A 79 -6.03 0.70 -7.29
CA ARG A 79 -7.32 1.38 -7.47
C ARG A 79 -7.87 1.93 -6.16
N ASN A 80 -7.82 1.16 -5.07
CA ASN A 80 -8.24 1.64 -3.74
C ASN A 80 -7.47 2.87 -3.30
N ARG A 81 -6.15 2.92 -3.55
CA ARG A 81 -5.33 4.09 -3.25
C ARG A 81 -5.86 5.34 -3.97
N LEU A 82 -6.19 5.23 -5.25
CA LEU A 82 -6.74 6.35 -6.03
C LEU A 82 -8.13 6.76 -5.55
N LEU A 83 -8.99 5.79 -5.23
CA LEU A 83 -10.33 6.07 -4.69
C LEU A 83 -10.26 6.85 -3.37
N ILE A 84 -9.40 6.42 -2.44
CA ILE A 84 -9.20 7.11 -1.15
C ILE A 84 -8.70 8.54 -1.40
N GLN A 85 -7.76 8.71 -2.32
CA GLN A 85 -7.26 10.03 -2.67
C GLN A 85 -8.39 10.93 -3.19
N GLN A 86 -9.22 10.43 -4.11
CA GLN A 86 -10.36 11.18 -4.65
C GLN A 86 -11.41 11.51 -3.58
N VAL A 87 -11.69 10.57 -2.67
CA VAL A 87 -12.59 10.79 -1.53
C VAL A 87 -12.08 11.93 -0.66
N ASN A 88 -10.77 11.95 -0.39
CA ASN A 88 -10.13 13.00 0.41
C ASN A 88 -10.14 14.35 -0.31
N GLU A 89 -9.83 14.40 -1.61
CA GLU A 89 -9.88 15.61 -2.43
C GLU A 89 -11.30 16.21 -2.46
N ASN A 90 -12.31 15.37 -2.66
CA ASN A 90 -13.71 15.79 -2.63
C ASN A 90 -14.09 16.39 -1.27
N HIS A 91 -13.64 15.79 -0.16
CA HIS A 91 -13.89 16.29 1.19
C HIS A 91 -13.20 17.64 1.44
N GLN A 92 -11.94 17.78 1.01
CA GLN A 92 -11.18 19.03 1.12
C GLN A 92 -11.78 20.16 0.28
N SER A 93 -12.39 19.86 -0.87
CA SER A 93 -13.01 20.86 -1.73
C SER A 93 -14.22 21.55 -1.09
N ARG A 94 -14.88 20.90 -0.11
CA ARG A 94 -16.13 21.37 0.53
C ARG A 94 -17.29 21.66 -0.44
N ILE A 95 -17.22 21.15 -1.67
CA ILE A 95 -18.28 21.28 -2.67
C ILE A 95 -19.31 20.16 -2.41
N PRO A 96 -20.59 20.49 -2.13
CA PRO A 96 -21.61 19.49 -1.81
C PRO A 96 -21.76 18.39 -2.86
N ASP A 97 -21.70 18.75 -4.15
CA ASP A 97 -21.82 17.80 -5.25
C ASP A 97 -20.65 16.80 -5.31
N ASN A 98 -19.44 17.25 -4.98
CA ASN A 98 -18.29 16.35 -4.88
C ASN A 98 -18.38 15.44 -3.67
N MET A 99 -18.93 15.95 -2.56
CA MET A 99 -19.18 15.13 -1.38
C MET A 99 -20.21 14.03 -1.64
N ALA A 100 -21.23 14.30 -2.45
CA ALA A 100 -22.18 13.28 -2.88
C ALA A 100 -21.51 12.15 -3.68
N LYS A 101 -20.50 12.45 -4.52
CA LYS A 101 -19.72 11.44 -5.27
C LYS A 101 -18.90 10.52 -4.36
N ASN A 102 -18.59 10.90 -3.12
CA ASN A 102 -17.88 10.02 -2.20
C ASN A 102 -18.68 8.76 -1.87
N VAL A 103 -20.01 8.81 -1.94
CA VAL A 103 -20.85 7.62 -1.72
C VAL A 103 -20.52 6.54 -2.75
N SER A 104 -20.48 6.87 -4.04
CA SER A 104 -20.14 5.89 -5.08
C SER A 104 -18.67 5.45 -5.00
N LEU A 105 -17.74 6.35 -4.67
CA LEU A 105 -16.33 5.99 -4.52
C LEU A 105 -16.10 5.02 -3.36
N ILE A 106 -16.77 5.22 -2.22
CA ILE A 106 -16.70 4.32 -1.06
C ILE A 106 -17.38 2.98 -1.36
N GLN A 107 -18.49 2.98 -2.10
CA GLN A 107 -19.12 1.74 -2.57
C GLN A 107 -18.16 0.92 -3.45
N GLU A 108 -17.45 1.57 -4.38
CA GLU A 108 -16.43 0.91 -5.19
C GLU A 108 -15.29 0.34 -4.32
N LEU A 109 -14.85 1.10 -3.32
CA LEU A 109 -13.82 0.66 -2.36
C LEU A 109 -14.26 -0.61 -1.60
N ASN A 110 -15.51 -0.65 -1.13
CA ASN A 110 -16.08 -1.82 -0.46
C ASN A 110 -16.21 -3.04 -1.40
N GLY A 111 -16.57 -2.80 -2.66
CA GLY A 111 -16.57 -3.84 -3.70
C GLY A 111 -15.16 -4.40 -3.94
N ASN A 112 -14.16 -3.54 -4.00
CA ASN A 112 -12.76 -3.92 -4.15
C ASN A 112 -12.25 -4.73 -2.95
N ILE A 113 -12.65 -4.40 -1.71
CA ILE A 113 -12.32 -5.22 -0.52
C ILE A 113 -12.83 -6.65 -0.71
N SER A 114 -14.10 -6.80 -1.11
CA SER A 114 -14.70 -8.12 -1.36
C SER A 114 -13.96 -8.88 -2.47
N LYS A 115 -13.56 -8.18 -3.53
CA LYS A 115 -12.76 -8.76 -4.62
C LYS A 115 -11.38 -9.23 -4.14
N VAL A 116 -10.69 -8.43 -3.33
CA VAL A 116 -9.40 -8.80 -2.75
C VAL A 116 -9.53 -10.06 -1.89
N VAL A 117 -10.57 -10.16 -1.06
CA VAL A 117 -10.84 -11.36 -0.26
C VAL A 117 -11.01 -12.59 -1.16
N SER A 118 -11.79 -12.48 -2.25
CA SER A 118 -11.95 -13.58 -3.22
C SER A 118 -10.63 -13.99 -3.84
N LEU A 119 -9.86 -13.03 -4.36
CA LEU A 119 -8.57 -13.29 -5.01
C LEU A 119 -7.59 -13.98 -4.06
N TYR A 120 -7.57 -13.58 -2.78
CA TYR A 120 -6.73 -14.24 -1.76
C TYR A 120 -7.22 -15.64 -1.42
N SER A 121 -8.53 -15.87 -1.38
CA SER A 121 -9.09 -17.22 -1.19
C SER A 121 -8.64 -18.14 -2.34
N ASP A 122 -8.76 -17.67 -3.58
CA ASP A 122 -8.34 -18.42 -4.77
C ASP A 122 -6.84 -18.69 -4.74
N LEU A 123 -6.04 -17.69 -4.35
CA LEU A 123 -4.59 -17.83 -4.21
C LEU A 123 -4.21 -18.88 -3.18
N ASN A 124 -4.83 -18.83 -2.00
CA ASN A 124 -4.56 -19.75 -0.90
C ASN A 124 -4.98 -21.19 -1.25
N SER A 125 -6.13 -21.35 -1.92
CA SER A 125 -6.61 -22.65 -2.38
C SER A 125 -5.69 -23.26 -3.43
N ASN A 126 -5.26 -22.48 -4.42
CA ASN A 126 -4.31 -22.92 -5.44
C ASN A 126 -2.98 -23.35 -4.80
N PHE A 127 -2.43 -22.54 -3.89
CA PHE A 127 -1.19 -22.87 -3.19
C PHE A 127 -1.32 -24.16 -2.36
N SER A 128 -2.40 -24.29 -1.58
CA SER A 128 -2.64 -25.49 -0.75
C SER A 128 -2.74 -26.76 -1.60
N THR A 129 -3.39 -26.67 -2.77
CA THR A 129 -3.50 -27.79 -3.70
C THR A 129 -2.14 -28.22 -4.25
N MET A 130 -1.27 -27.26 -4.57
CA MET A 130 0.07 -27.53 -5.08
C MET A 130 0.96 -28.19 -4.04
N CYS A 131 0.89 -27.75 -2.78
CA CYS A 131 1.60 -28.39 -1.68
C CYS A 131 1.13 -29.83 -1.43
N GLN A 132 -0.18 -30.08 -1.49
CA GLN A 132 -0.73 -31.43 -1.33
C GLN A 132 -0.26 -32.37 -2.44
N GLN A 133 -0.28 -31.92 -3.69
CA GLN A 133 0.20 -32.69 -4.83
C GLN A 133 1.68 -33.07 -4.70
N HIS A 134 2.52 -32.18 -4.16
CA HIS A 134 3.92 -32.50 -3.89
C HIS A 134 4.09 -33.57 -2.81
N ALA A 135 3.29 -33.51 -1.75
CA ALA A 135 3.32 -34.49 -0.66
C ALA A 135 2.91 -35.90 -1.13
N ASP A 136 1.86 -35.98 -1.95
CA ASP A 136 1.35 -37.26 -2.48
C ASP A 136 2.35 -37.90 -3.46
N ASN A 137 2.96 -37.11 -4.36
CA ASN A 137 3.99 -37.60 -5.29
C ASN A 137 5.27 -38.11 -4.58
N HIS A 138 5.62 -37.51 -3.44
CA HIS A 138 6.78 -37.95 -2.66
C HIS A 138 6.53 -39.30 -1.97
N ASN A 139 5.29 -39.57 -1.55
CA ASN A 139 4.92 -40.84 -0.91
C ASN A 139 4.93 -42.01 -1.91
N GLU A 140 4.51 -41.80 -3.16
CA GLU A 140 4.51 -42.85 -4.21
C GLU A 140 5.91 -43.26 -4.69
N ARG A 141 6.93 -42.38 -4.57
CA ARG A 141 8.32 -42.72 -4.94
C ARG A 141 9.05 -43.59 -3.90
N GLN A 142 8.53 -43.72 -2.67
CA GLN A 142 9.17 -44.53 -1.61
C GLN A 142 8.66 -45.98 -1.55
N GLU A 143 7.65 -46.35 -2.35
CA GLU A 143 7.00 -47.67 -2.30
C GLU A 143 7.38 -48.61 -3.47
N LYS A 144 8.45 -48.31 -4.21
CA LYS A 144 9.04 -49.17 -5.26
C LYS A 144 10.51 -49.47 -4.99
#